data_AF-A0A846DKU3-F1
#
_entry.id   AF-A0A846DKU3-F1
#
_cell.length_a   1.000
_cell.length_b   1.000
_cell.length_c   1.000
_cell.angle_alpha   90.00
_cell.angle_beta   90.00
_cell.angle_gamma   90.00
#
_symmetry.space_group_name_H-M   'P 1'
#
loop_
_entity.id
_entity.type
_entity.pdbx_description
1 polymer ?
#
loop_
_entity_poly.entity_id
_entity_poly.type
_entity_poly.pdbx_seq_one_letter_code
_entity_poly.pdbx_strand_id
1 'polypeptide(L)'
;RTFGAYIKDTGTGPFLRTGDLGFLKDGELFITGRLKELMILWGNNRYPQHIEATVEKSHPALRPNASAAFSVDLEGEERLVIAQEIKRSYLRHLVVDEVVAAIRQAVAQEHIADVYGIVLLKTGSIPKTSSGKIKRRECRLRFLDGTLEAVGKWQQSQQQPRSITDLLSQLNVASSES
;
A
#
# COMPACT_ATOMS: atom_id res chain seq x y z
N ARG A 1 -1.56 16.39 21.96
CA ARG A 1 -0.96 17.75 22.03
C ARG A 1 0.27 17.78 21.12
N THR A 2 0.34 18.72 20.17
CA THR A 2 1.43 18.81 19.17
C THR A 2 2.65 19.56 19.72
N PHE A 3 2.42 20.65 20.46
CA PHE A 3 3.46 21.39 21.19
C PHE A 3 3.43 21.07 22.69
N GLY A 4 4.51 21.37 23.40
CA GLY A 4 4.60 21.22 24.86
C GLY A 4 4.80 19.77 25.30
N ALA A 5 5.44 18.95 24.48
CA ALA A 5 5.71 17.55 24.82
C ALA A 5 6.94 17.43 25.71
N TYR A 6 6.90 16.49 26.66
CA TYR A 6 8.00 16.17 27.55
C TYR A 6 8.37 14.70 27.37
N ILE A 7 9.67 14.39 27.42
CA ILE A 7 10.16 13.02 27.42
C ILE A 7 9.74 12.37 28.73
N LYS A 8 9.01 11.26 28.65
CA LYS A 8 8.35 10.63 29.81
C LYS A 8 9.34 10.27 30.92
N ASP A 9 10.53 9.80 30.55
CA ASP A 9 11.49 9.24 31.50
C ASP A 9 12.40 10.31 32.14
N THR A 10 12.72 11.38 31.40
CA THR A 10 13.63 12.43 31.87
C THR A 10 12.92 13.72 32.27
N GLY A 11 11.64 13.88 31.89
CA GLY A 11 10.92 15.15 32.04
C GLY A 11 11.48 16.27 31.16
N THR A 12 12.38 15.98 30.21
CA THR A 12 13.00 17.02 29.35
C THR A 12 11.99 17.55 28.34
N GLY A 13 11.96 18.87 28.13
CA GLY A 13 11.08 19.56 27.19
C GLY A 13 11.04 21.07 27.46
N PRO A 14 10.11 21.79 26.83
CA PRO A 14 9.07 21.32 25.92
C PRO A 14 9.56 21.07 24.48
N PHE A 15 8.96 20.10 23.81
CA PHE A 15 9.23 19.76 22.41
C PHE A 15 7.98 19.83 21.50
N LEU A 16 8.23 19.92 20.20
CA LEU A 16 7.24 19.73 19.13
C LEU A 16 7.21 18.26 18.70
N ARG A 17 6.03 17.64 18.72
CA ARG A 17 5.79 16.32 18.12
C ARG A 17 5.53 16.49 16.63
N THR A 18 6.59 16.43 15.82
CA THR A 18 6.51 16.53 14.35
C THR A 18 5.60 15.47 13.75
N GLY A 19 5.54 14.29 14.38
CA GLY A 19 4.84 13.12 13.85
C GLY A 19 5.61 12.41 12.75
N ASP A 20 6.86 12.82 12.50
CA ASP A 20 7.79 12.16 11.60
C ASP A 20 8.58 11.09 12.38
N LEU A 21 8.84 9.97 11.73
CA LEU A 21 9.68 8.89 12.22
C LEU A 21 11.10 9.10 11.69
N GLY A 22 12.08 8.82 12.55
CA GLY A 22 13.48 8.93 12.17
C GLY A 22 14.39 8.37 13.24
N PHE A 23 15.67 8.30 12.92
CA PHE A 23 16.73 7.89 13.83
C PHE A 23 17.97 8.75 13.64
N LEU A 24 18.81 8.82 14.67
CA LEU A 24 20.13 9.41 14.59
C LEU A 24 21.15 8.33 14.25
N LYS A 25 22.03 8.60 13.30
CA LYS A 25 23.17 7.75 12.98
C LYS A 25 24.35 8.64 12.62
N ASP A 26 25.50 8.38 13.24
CA ASP A 26 26.74 9.11 13.01
C ASP A 26 26.60 10.65 13.15
N GLY A 27 25.74 11.10 14.07
CA GLY A 27 25.47 12.52 14.31
C GLY A 27 24.43 13.16 13.38
N GLU A 28 23.91 12.41 12.41
CA GLU A 28 22.93 12.91 11.43
C GLU A 28 21.53 12.34 11.66
N LEU A 29 20.50 13.12 11.34
CA LEU A 29 19.09 12.74 11.46
C LEU A 29 18.54 12.21 10.14
N PHE A 30 18.09 10.95 10.14
CA PHE A 30 17.43 10.31 9.01
C PHE A 30 15.93 10.23 9.24
N ILE A 31 15.14 10.82 8.34
CA ILE A 31 13.67 10.73 8.37
C ILE A 31 13.21 9.54 7.54
N THR A 32 12.51 8.59 8.17
CA THR A 32 12.06 7.33 7.54
C THR A 32 10.58 7.35 7.16
N GLY A 33 9.80 8.30 7.65
CA GLY A 33 8.40 8.44 7.26
C GLY A 33 7.59 9.26 8.26
N ARG A 34 6.27 9.08 8.22
CA ARG A 34 5.34 9.66 9.21
C ARG A 34 4.73 8.57 10.05
N LEU A 35 4.64 8.80 11.36
CA LEU A 35 4.04 7.88 12.31
C LEU A 35 2.61 7.47 11.91
N LYS A 36 1.86 8.40 11.33
CA LYS A 36 0.48 8.17 10.86
C LYS A 36 0.37 7.51 9.48
N GLU A 37 1.49 7.35 8.76
CA GLU A 37 1.52 6.76 7.41
C GLU A 37 2.14 5.36 7.41
N LEU A 38 2.54 4.84 8.57
CA LEU A 38 3.04 3.48 8.73
C LEU A 38 1.89 2.48 8.56
N MET A 39 2.03 1.53 7.64
CA MET A 39 1.10 0.41 7.55
C MET A 39 1.60 -0.74 8.42
N ILE A 40 0.69 -1.40 9.12
CA ILE A 40 0.97 -2.63 9.86
C ILE A 40 0.29 -3.76 9.08
N LEU A 41 1.08 -4.55 8.36
CA LEU A 41 0.60 -5.70 7.58
C LEU A 41 1.22 -6.97 8.16
N TRP A 42 0.39 -7.93 8.58
CA TRP A 42 0.82 -9.16 9.26
C TRP A 42 1.83 -8.92 10.40
N GLY A 43 1.55 -7.93 11.25
CA GLY A 43 2.42 -7.58 12.38
C GLY A 43 3.74 -6.89 12.01
N ASN A 44 3.96 -6.57 10.72
CA ASN A 44 5.18 -5.93 10.24
C ASN A 44 4.94 -4.49 9.79
N ASN A 45 5.85 -3.61 10.20
CA ASN A 45 5.90 -2.22 9.80
C ASN A 45 6.29 -2.11 8.31
N ARG A 46 5.38 -1.58 7.49
CA ARG A 46 5.60 -1.35 6.06
C ARG A 46 5.47 0.12 5.72
N TYR A 47 6.48 0.64 5.03
CA TYR A 47 6.52 2.00 4.55
C TYR A 47 5.86 2.05 3.16
N PRO A 48 4.71 2.72 3.00
CA PRO A 48 4.00 2.78 1.72
C PRO A 48 4.89 3.26 0.57
N GLN A 49 5.79 4.21 0.85
CA GLN A 49 6.66 4.82 -0.16
C GLN A 49 7.59 3.79 -0.82
N HIS A 50 8.01 2.76 -0.08
CA HIS A 50 8.86 1.69 -0.62
C HIS A 50 8.06 0.76 -1.54
N ILE A 51 6.84 0.39 -1.13
CA ILE A 51 5.94 -0.43 -1.96
C ILE A 51 5.60 0.32 -3.25
N GLU A 52 5.24 1.59 -3.15
CA GLU A 52 4.95 2.46 -4.29
C GLU A 52 6.12 2.56 -5.27
N ALA A 53 7.34 2.75 -4.77
CA ALA A 53 8.53 2.78 -5.61
C ALA A 53 8.77 1.46 -6.37
N THR A 54 8.45 0.31 -5.75
CA THR A 54 8.48 -1.00 -6.41
C THR A 54 7.38 -1.11 -7.46
N VAL A 55 6.14 -0.73 -7.11
CA VAL A 55 4.99 -0.76 -8.02
C VAL A 55 5.30 0.06 -9.28
N GLU A 56 5.77 1.30 -9.15
CA GLU A 56 6.02 2.18 -10.29
C GLU A 56 7.04 1.65 -11.31
N LYS A 57 7.95 0.78 -10.86
CA LYS A 57 8.98 0.15 -11.70
C LYS A 57 8.56 -1.21 -12.27
N SER A 58 7.45 -1.78 -11.80
CA SER A 58 7.04 -3.14 -12.14
C SER A 58 6.57 -3.30 -13.59
N HIS A 59 6.06 -2.23 -14.23
CA HIS A 59 5.55 -2.33 -15.60
C HIS A 59 5.64 -1.00 -16.37
N PRO A 60 6.01 -1.00 -17.68
CA PRO A 60 6.18 0.22 -18.48
C PRO A 60 4.96 1.13 -18.56
N ALA A 61 3.76 0.57 -18.47
CA ALA A 61 2.49 1.32 -18.48
C ALA A 61 2.28 2.19 -17.24
N LEU A 62 2.98 1.94 -16.14
CA LEU A 62 2.76 2.62 -14.86
C LEU A 62 3.42 3.98 -14.85
N ARG A 63 2.68 4.98 -14.38
CA ARG A 63 3.17 6.35 -14.27
C ARG A 63 4.03 6.50 -13.00
N PRO A 64 5.27 7.02 -13.11
CA PRO A 64 6.09 7.33 -11.94
C PRO A 64 5.49 8.43 -11.06
N ASN A 65 5.83 8.41 -9.78
CA ASN A 65 5.36 9.30 -8.73
C ASN A 65 3.82 9.41 -8.68
N ALA A 66 3.12 8.31 -8.95
CA ALA A 66 1.66 8.27 -9.10
C ALA A 66 1.07 6.95 -8.59
N SER A 67 1.69 6.41 -7.55
CA SER A 67 1.25 5.23 -6.80
C SER A 67 0.82 5.62 -5.39
N ALA A 68 -0.22 4.97 -4.87
CA ALA A 68 -0.61 5.02 -3.48
C ALA A 68 -0.78 3.60 -2.95
N ALA A 69 0.04 3.23 -1.97
CA ALA A 69 -0.14 2.03 -1.16
C ALA A 69 -0.86 2.42 0.15
N PHE A 70 -1.93 1.69 0.48
CA PHE A 70 -2.68 1.87 1.72
C PHE A 70 -3.31 0.54 2.13
N SER A 71 -3.65 0.42 3.41
CA SER A 71 -4.34 -0.75 3.91
C SER A 71 -5.84 -0.47 4.12
N VAL A 72 -6.65 -1.50 4.00
CA VAL A 72 -8.07 -1.51 4.35
C VAL A 72 -8.33 -2.63 5.36
N ASP A 73 -9.18 -2.35 6.33
CA ASP A 73 -9.59 -3.34 7.32
C ASP A 73 -10.69 -4.23 6.71
N LEU A 74 -10.43 -5.54 6.67
CA LEU A 74 -11.42 -6.56 6.39
C LEU A 74 -11.48 -7.52 7.55
N GLU A 75 -12.60 -7.49 8.29
CA GLU A 75 -12.86 -8.40 9.41
C GLU A 75 -11.76 -8.37 10.50
N GLY A 76 -11.16 -7.19 10.73
CA GLY A 76 -10.08 -7.00 11.69
C GLY A 76 -8.68 -7.27 11.12
N GLU A 77 -8.57 -7.65 9.85
CA GLU A 77 -7.30 -7.88 9.15
C GLU A 77 -7.00 -6.73 8.18
N GLU A 78 -5.85 -6.08 8.35
CA GLU A 78 -5.37 -5.04 7.44
C GLU A 78 -4.87 -5.67 6.12
N ARG A 79 -5.43 -5.23 5.00
CA ARG A 79 -5.17 -5.76 3.66
C ARG A 79 -4.59 -4.70 2.73
N LEU A 80 -3.49 -5.02 2.04
CA LEU A 80 -2.80 -4.08 1.16
C LEU A 80 -3.59 -3.80 -0.12
N VAL A 81 -3.84 -2.53 -0.40
CA VAL A 81 -4.43 -2.05 -1.65
C VAL A 81 -3.46 -1.09 -2.33
N ILE A 82 -3.36 -1.22 -3.65
CA ILE A 82 -2.56 -0.35 -4.52
C ILE A 82 -3.49 0.44 -5.44
N ALA A 83 -3.36 1.76 -5.46
CA ALA A 83 -3.93 2.60 -6.51
C ALA A 83 -2.80 3.22 -7.33
N GLN A 84 -2.82 3.00 -8.65
CA GLN A 84 -1.69 3.34 -9.52
C GLN A 84 -2.18 3.97 -10.81
N GLU A 85 -1.67 5.15 -11.17
CA GLU A 85 -2.00 5.74 -12.47
C GLU A 85 -1.30 5.04 -13.63
N ILE A 86 -2.02 4.95 -14.74
CA ILE A 86 -1.49 4.51 -16.04
C ILE A 86 -1.00 5.72 -16.84
N LYS A 87 0.10 5.55 -17.57
CA LYS A 87 0.61 6.54 -18.54
C LYS A 87 -0.42 6.74 -19.66
N ARG A 88 -0.61 7.99 -20.08
CA ARG A 88 -1.60 8.36 -21.11
C ARG A 88 -1.44 7.57 -22.41
N SER A 89 -0.21 7.25 -22.81
CA SER A 89 0.10 6.48 -24.02
C SER A 89 -0.38 5.03 -23.97
N TYR A 90 -0.56 4.45 -22.79
CA TYR A 90 -1.00 3.06 -22.61
C TYR A 90 -2.51 2.92 -22.44
N LEU A 91 -3.25 4.01 -22.20
CA LEU A 91 -4.69 3.95 -21.88
C LEU A 91 -5.55 3.25 -22.95
N ARG A 92 -5.19 3.36 -24.24
CA ARG A 92 -5.96 2.76 -25.36
C ARG A 92 -5.68 1.28 -25.58
N HIS A 93 -4.56 0.77 -25.07
CA HIS A 93 -4.07 -0.59 -25.32
C HIS A 93 -3.70 -1.29 -24.00
N LEU A 94 -4.32 -0.86 -22.90
CA LEU A 94 -4.02 -1.37 -21.57
C LEU A 94 -4.49 -2.82 -21.45
N VAL A 95 -3.56 -3.73 -21.21
CA VAL A 95 -3.86 -5.11 -20.83
C VAL A 95 -3.85 -5.18 -19.30
N VAL A 96 -5.03 -5.12 -18.68
CA VAL A 96 -5.17 -4.99 -17.22
C VAL A 96 -4.49 -6.15 -16.49
N ASP A 97 -4.71 -7.38 -16.95
CA ASP A 97 -4.20 -8.59 -16.27
C ASP A 97 -2.67 -8.66 -16.28
N GLU A 98 -2.02 -8.24 -17.36
CA GLU A 98 -0.56 -8.16 -17.46
C GLU A 98 0.02 -7.18 -16.42
N VAL A 99 -0.56 -5.97 -16.34
CA VAL A 99 -0.13 -4.94 -15.39
C VAL A 99 -0.36 -5.39 -13.95
N VAL A 100 -1.52 -5.98 -13.68
CA VAL A 100 -1.87 -6.52 -12.36
C VAL A 100 -0.91 -7.63 -11.94
N ALA A 101 -0.59 -8.57 -12.83
CA ALA A 101 0.34 -9.65 -12.55
C ALA A 101 1.75 -9.11 -12.23
N ALA A 102 2.24 -8.15 -13.03
CA ALA A 102 3.53 -7.51 -12.81
C ALA A 102 3.61 -6.81 -11.44
N ILE A 103 2.58 -6.06 -11.06
CA ILE A 103 2.50 -5.40 -9.74
C ILE A 103 2.55 -6.44 -8.62
N ARG A 104 1.70 -7.47 -8.69
CA ARG A 104 1.62 -8.51 -7.65
C ARG A 104 2.95 -9.24 -7.49
N GLN A 105 3.58 -9.61 -8.60
CA GLN A 105 4.87 -10.29 -8.59
C GLN A 105 5.96 -9.42 -7.95
N ALA A 106 6.08 -8.15 -8.37
CA ALA A 106 7.10 -7.26 -7.85
C ALA A 106 6.92 -6.97 -6.35
N VAL A 107 5.67 -6.78 -5.89
CA VAL A 107 5.36 -6.55 -4.47
C VAL A 107 5.64 -7.80 -3.64
N ALA A 108 5.25 -8.98 -4.12
CA ALA A 108 5.52 -10.23 -3.41
C ALA A 108 7.03 -10.51 -3.28
N GLN A 109 7.80 -10.28 -4.34
CA GLN A 109 9.25 -10.53 -4.36
C GLN A 109 10.04 -9.59 -3.46
N GLU A 110 9.78 -8.28 -3.54
CA GLU A 110 10.59 -7.28 -2.82
C GLU A 110 10.13 -7.12 -1.37
N HIS A 111 8.82 -7.26 -1.13
CA HIS A 111 8.23 -6.92 0.15
C HIS A 111 7.73 -8.15 0.91
N ILE A 112 7.66 -9.36 0.36
CA ILE A 112 7.00 -10.50 1.05
C ILE A 112 5.61 -10.05 1.52
N ALA A 113 4.80 -9.56 0.57
CA ALA A 113 3.46 -9.06 0.82
C ALA A 113 2.50 -9.45 -0.29
N ASP A 114 1.34 -9.93 0.11
CA ASP A 114 0.20 -10.12 -0.79
C ASP A 114 -0.60 -8.83 -0.97
N VAL A 115 -0.90 -8.53 -2.23
CA VAL A 115 -1.81 -7.43 -2.59
C VAL A 115 -3.24 -7.96 -2.60
N TYR A 116 -4.12 -7.33 -1.84
CA TYR A 116 -5.54 -7.65 -1.79
C TYR A 116 -6.34 -6.99 -2.92
N GLY A 117 -6.00 -5.75 -3.28
CA GLY A 117 -6.70 -5.00 -4.32
C GLY A 117 -5.76 -4.11 -5.12
N ILE A 118 -6.00 -4.00 -6.42
CA ILE A 118 -5.30 -3.11 -7.34
C ILE A 118 -6.33 -2.30 -8.11
N VAL A 119 -6.17 -0.98 -8.11
CA VAL A 119 -6.96 -0.06 -8.92
C VAL A 119 -6.02 0.70 -9.85
N LEU A 120 -6.15 0.42 -11.15
CA LEU A 120 -5.44 1.15 -12.19
C LEU A 120 -6.24 2.41 -12.51
N LEU A 121 -5.64 3.57 -12.31
CA LEU A 121 -6.27 4.87 -12.41
C LEU A 121 -5.98 5.53 -13.76
N LYS A 122 -6.94 6.33 -14.23
CA LYS A 122 -6.73 7.27 -15.33
C LYS A 122 -5.57 8.23 -14.99
N THR A 123 -4.82 8.66 -16.01
CA THR A 123 -3.74 9.64 -15.82
C THR A 123 -4.27 10.93 -15.18
N GLY A 124 -3.64 11.39 -14.10
CA GLY A 124 -3.93 12.64 -13.42
C GLY A 124 -5.08 12.59 -12.41
N SER A 125 -5.66 11.42 -12.12
CA SER A 125 -6.78 11.30 -11.19
C SER A 125 -6.38 10.91 -9.76
N ILE A 126 -5.11 10.56 -9.50
CA ILE A 126 -4.67 10.22 -8.15
C ILE A 126 -4.66 11.47 -7.25
N PRO A 127 -5.30 11.42 -6.06
CA PRO A 127 -5.27 12.53 -5.12
C PRO A 127 -3.86 12.96 -4.73
N LYS A 128 -3.52 14.23 -5.01
CA LYS A 128 -2.25 14.86 -4.64
C LYS A 128 -2.45 16.19 -3.90
N THR A 129 -1.45 16.60 -3.13
CA THR A 129 -1.34 17.98 -2.64
C THR A 129 -0.95 18.93 -3.78
N SER A 130 -1.07 20.24 -3.57
CA SER A 130 -0.56 21.25 -4.50
C SER A 130 0.95 21.11 -4.79
N SER A 131 1.71 20.56 -3.83
CA SER A 131 3.13 20.23 -3.97
C SER A 131 3.40 18.85 -4.60
N GLY A 132 2.38 18.16 -5.09
CA GLY A 132 2.51 16.88 -5.79
C GLY A 132 2.63 15.65 -4.89
N LYS A 133 2.54 15.78 -3.56
CA LYS A 133 2.61 14.63 -2.64
C LYS A 133 1.33 13.81 -2.70
N ILE A 134 1.46 12.48 -2.74
CA ILE A 134 0.33 11.53 -2.73
C ILE A 134 -0.48 11.68 -1.44
N LYS A 135 -1.80 11.81 -1.57
CA LYS A 135 -2.74 11.80 -0.44
C LYS A 135 -3.33 10.40 -0.24
N ARG A 136 -2.54 9.50 0.37
CA ARG A 136 -2.92 8.09 0.59
C ARG A 136 -4.26 7.92 1.31
N ARG A 137 -4.50 8.73 2.36
CA ARG A 137 -5.77 8.71 3.10
C ARG A 137 -6.97 9.04 2.21
N GLU A 138 -6.82 10.02 1.31
CA GLU A 138 -7.88 10.37 0.37
C GLU A 138 -8.09 9.27 -0.68
N CYS A 139 -7.00 8.63 -1.16
CA CYS A 139 -7.09 7.44 -2.02
C CYS A 139 -7.85 6.30 -1.34
N ARG A 140 -7.53 6.01 -0.07
CA ARG A 140 -8.20 4.97 0.73
C ARG A 140 -9.70 5.25 0.87
N LEU A 141 -10.09 6.48 1.20
CA LEU A 141 -11.50 6.85 1.31
C LEU A 141 -12.21 6.68 -0.04
N ARG A 142 -11.66 7.21 -1.13
CA ARG A 142 -12.24 7.06 -2.46
C ARG A 142 -12.28 5.61 -2.95
N PHE A 143 -11.36 4.77 -2.51
CA PHE A 143 -11.39 3.33 -2.77
C PHE A 143 -12.60 2.68 -2.08
N LEU A 144 -12.77 2.93 -0.78
CA LEU A 144 -13.89 2.40 0.01
C LEU A 144 -15.24 2.90 -0.51
N ASP A 145 -15.30 4.16 -0.93
CA ASP A 145 -16.50 4.78 -1.49
C ASP A 145 -16.75 4.40 -2.96
N GLY A 146 -15.81 3.69 -3.60
CA GLY A 146 -15.90 3.30 -5.01
C GLY A 146 -15.77 4.46 -6.03
N THR A 147 -15.28 5.62 -5.60
CA THR A 147 -15.24 6.88 -6.39
C THR A 147 -13.93 7.15 -7.12
N LEU A 148 -12.96 6.22 -7.08
CA LEU A 148 -11.73 6.32 -7.86
C LEU A 148 -12.00 6.22 -9.37
N GLU A 149 -11.36 7.08 -10.17
CA GLU A 149 -11.42 7.06 -11.65
C GLU A 149 -10.59 5.89 -12.22
N ALA A 150 -11.15 4.69 -12.10
CA ALA A 150 -10.51 3.46 -12.52
C ALA A 150 -10.63 3.23 -14.03
N VAL A 151 -9.53 2.74 -14.62
CA VAL A 151 -9.46 2.18 -15.98
C VAL A 151 -9.23 0.66 -15.97
N GLY A 152 -8.97 0.10 -14.79
CA GLY A 152 -8.88 -1.34 -14.53
C GLY A 152 -8.92 -1.59 -13.02
N LYS A 153 -9.47 -2.73 -12.61
CA LYS A 153 -9.55 -3.16 -11.22
C LYS A 153 -9.23 -4.64 -11.12
N TRP A 154 -8.54 -5.02 -10.07
CA TRP A 154 -8.35 -6.40 -9.66
C TRP A 154 -8.49 -6.49 -8.14
N GLN A 155 -9.09 -7.57 -7.66
CA GLN A 155 -9.24 -7.84 -6.25
C GLN A 155 -9.10 -9.35 -6.04
N GLN A 156 -8.41 -9.73 -4.98
CA GLN A 156 -8.26 -11.12 -4.61
C GLN A 156 -9.63 -11.72 -4.31
N SER A 157 -10.00 -12.80 -4.99
CA SER A 157 -11.20 -13.58 -4.65
C SER A 157 -10.98 -14.27 -3.30
N GLN A 158 -12.00 -14.28 -2.44
CA GLN A 158 -11.91 -14.88 -1.09
C GLN A 158 -11.60 -16.39 -1.09
N GLN A 159 -11.59 -17.04 -2.25
CA GLN A 159 -11.44 -18.50 -2.40
C GLN A 159 -9.99 -18.97 -2.59
N GLN A 160 -8.98 -18.10 -2.63
CA GLN A 160 -7.60 -18.58 -2.64
C GLN A 160 -7.13 -18.93 -1.22
N PRO A 161 -6.72 -20.18 -0.95
CA PRO A 161 -6.21 -20.58 0.35
C PRO A 161 -5.01 -19.69 0.72
N ARG A 162 -5.11 -19.05 1.88
CA ARG A 162 -4.17 -18.01 2.35
C ARG A 162 -2.92 -18.60 2.99
N SER A 163 -2.87 -19.93 3.13
CA SER A 163 -1.75 -20.67 3.66
C SER A 163 -1.71 -22.10 3.11
N ILE A 164 -0.55 -22.75 3.20
CA ILE A 164 -0.40 -24.19 2.94
C ILE A 164 -1.38 -24.98 3.82
N THR A 165 -1.60 -24.55 5.06
CA THR A 165 -2.55 -25.16 5.99
C THR A 165 -3.98 -25.13 5.45
N ASP A 166 -4.41 -24.02 4.85
CA ASP A 166 -5.74 -23.89 4.25
C ASP A 166 -5.90 -24.81 3.03
N LEU A 167 -4.84 -24.92 2.21
CA LEU A 167 -4.82 -25.79 1.05
C LEU A 167 -4.89 -27.27 1.45
N LEU A 168 -4.12 -27.69 2.46
CA LEU A 168 -4.13 -29.05 3.00
C LEU A 168 -5.48 -29.40 3.63
N SER A 169 -6.13 -28.44 4.30
CA SER A 169 -7.46 -28.63 4.88
C SER A 169 -8.52 -28.86 3.81
N GLN A 170 -8.47 -28.11 2.70
CA GLN A 170 -9.40 -28.28 1.56
C GLN A 170 -9.17 -29.61 0.82
N LEU A 171 -7.92 -30.05 0.67
CA LEU A 171 -7.58 -31.34 0.06
C LEU A 171 -8.08 -32.51 0.93
N ASN A 172 -7.99 -32.40 2.26
CA ASN A 172 -8.47 -33.44 3.17
C ASN A 172 -10.01 -33.54 3.18
N VAL A 173 -10.73 -32.41 3.07
CA VAL A 173 -12.20 -32.42 2.97
C VAL A 173 -12.67 -33.07 1.67
N ALA A 174 -12.04 -32.74 0.54
CA ALA A 174 -12.36 -33.34 -0.77
C ALA A 174 -12.07 -34.86 -0.86
N SER A 175 -11.19 -35.38 0.02
CA SER A 175 -10.85 -36.81 0.10
C SER A 175 -11.79 -37.62 1.01
N SER A 176 -12.67 -36.95 1.76
CA SER A 176 -13.61 -37.55 2.70
C SER A 176 -15.05 -37.64 2.20
N GLU A 177 -15.32 -37.03 1.03
CA GLU A 177 -16.62 -37.07 0.35
C GLU A 177 -16.67 -38.10 -0.82
N SER A 178 -15.66 -38.98 -0.93
CA SER A 178 -15.59 -40.08 -1.91
C SER A 178 -15.77 -41.45 -1.28
#